data_AF-A0A0V0YL52-F1
#
_entry.id   AF-A0A0V0YL52-F1
#
_cell.length_a   1.000
_cell.length_b   1.000
_cell.length_c   1.000
_cell.angle_alpha   90.00
_cell.angle_beta   90.00
_cell.angle_gamma   90.00
#
_symmetry.space_group_name_H-M   'P 1'
#
loop_
_entity.id
_entity.type
_entity.pdbx_description
1 polymer ?
#
loop_
_entity_poly.entity_id
_entity_poly.type
_entity_poly.pdbx_seq_one_letter_code
_entity_poly.pdbx_strand_id
1 'polypeptide(L)'
;LHITNAVGRKGLPSSTMKLLNLESTTSLEERIRKAAMQANIWDSTLVSLPKRRDPVLWWITWPRYHGIPVLKKSAVLLDNFFRCALTLADNYPEVKDLRYTRDALMKAFIVKGGESLLCFKQQPMMIVTGPRPLEPVLSKEAVLNTREEPLVSIHPVGELIDFTEENIFEIENIWPGVAPSSFPSIHTILTVKDKDYRYPWTSKEMTGNAILSCFTAALISAIRQYGDYCGVLERPIVSQCIQCCENKFDFITFQLNTTDLAKSDGVKNVVWYDGDNELYKTLPYWEQFVEVEETNANVLRKFLAMLFNSVANNVDR
;
A
#
# COMPACT_ATOMS: atom_id res chain seq x y z
N LEU A 1 13.32 -4.14 -3.18
CA LEU A 1 13.66 -5.50 -2.69
C LEU A 1 15.02 -5.53 -2.01
N HIS A 2 16.11 -5.12 -2.68
CA HIS A 2 17.43 -4.97 -2.04
C HIS A 2 17.43 -4.03 -0.85
N ILE A 3 16.79 -2.87 -0.98
CA ILE A 3 16.66 -1.87 0.10
C ILE A 3 16.13 -2.50 1.39
N THR A 4 15.14 -3.38 1.28
CA THR A 4 14.42 -3.98 2.40
C THR A 4 14.87 -5.40 2.74
N ASN A 5 15.95 -5.90 2.11
CA ASN A 5 16.40 -7.30 2.16
C ASN A 5 15.24 -8.31 2.01
N ALA A 6 14.40 -8.12 0.99
CA ALA A 6 13.15 -8.86 0.83
C ALA A 6 13.08 -9.66 -0.48
N VAL A 7 12.49 -10.85 -0.41
CA VAL A 7 12.13 -11.66 -1.59
C VAL A 7 10.70 -11.34 -2.03
N GLY A 8 10.54 -11.09 -3.33
CA GLY A 8 9.25 -10.77 -3.94
C GLY A 8 8.52 -12.01 -4.45
N ARG A 9 7.26 -12.16 -4.06
CA ARG A 9 6.32 -13.16 -4.58
C ARG A 9 5.15 -12.44 -5.26
N LYS A 10 4.85 -12.83 -6.50
CA LYS A 10 3.75 -12.22 -7.26
C LYS A 10 2.40 -12.79 -6.82
N GLY A 11 1.42 -11.93 -6.63
CA GLY A 11 0.06 -12.27 -6.18
C GLY A 11 -0.12 -12.11 -4.68
N LEU A 12 -1.36 -12.32 -4.22
CA LEU A 12 -1.72 -12.24 -2.80
C LEU A 12 -1.35 -13.52 -2.02
N PRO A 13 -1.24 -13.45 -0.69
CA PRO A 13 -1.13 -14.63 0.17
C PRO A 13 -2.30 -15.60 -0.01
N SER A 14 -2.04 -16.90 0.17
CA SER A 14 -3.08 -17.94 0.10
C SER A 14 -4.19 -17.75 1.15
N SER A 15 -3.86 -17.23 2.33
CA SER A 15 -4.83 -16.85 3.37
C SER A 15 -5.84 -15.81 2.86
N THR A 16 -5.34 -14.74 2.24
CA THR A 16 -6.17 -13.67 1.66
C THR A 16 -6.96 -14.16 0.44
N MET A 17 -6.40 -15.07 -0.37
CA MET A 17 -7.13 -15.62 -1.52
C MET A 17 -8.38 -16.40 -1.13
N LYS A 18 -8.37 -17.11 0.01
CA LYS A 18 -9.55 -17.85 0.51
C LYS A 18 -10.74 -16.93 0.77
N LEU A 19 -10.48 -15.68 1.16
CA LEU A 19 -11.49 -14.66 1.47
C LEU A 19 -12.12 -13.99 0.23
N LEU A 20 -11.63 -14.27 -0.99
CA LEU A 20 -12.14 -13.62 -2.20
C LEU A 20 -13.57 -14.06 -2.57
N ASN A 21 -14.04 -15.20 -2.06
CA ASN A 21 -15.34 -15.81 -2.41
C ASN A 21 -16.54 -15.26 -1.64
N LEU A 22 -16.35 -14.18 -0.89
CA LEU A 22 -17.27 -13.74 0.14
C LEU A 22 -18.61 -13.18 -0.37
N GLU A 23 -18.69 -12.66 -1.61
CA GLU A 23 -19.89 -11.95 -2.08
C GLU A 23 -20.25 -12.13 -3.56
N SER A 24 -21.55 -11.93 -3.83
CA SER A 24 -22.14 -11.90 -5.17
C SER A 24 -21.56 -10.76 -6.00
N THR A 25 -21.16 -11.07 -7.24
CA THR A 25 -20.45 -10.13 -8.12
C THR A 25 -21.30 -8.89 -8.44
N THR A 26 -22.62 -9.04 -8.59
CA THR A 26 -23.51 -8.00 -9.11
C THR A 26 -23.64 -6.80 -8.18
N SER A 27 -23.75 -7.02 -6.86
CA SER A 27 -23.89 -5.93 -5.88
C SER A 27 -22.60 -5.11 -5.73
N LEU A 28 -21.45 -5.75 -5.89
CA LEU A 28 -20.14 -5.11 -5.86
C LEU A 28 -19.92 -4.20 -7.07
N GLU A 29 -20.30 -4.64 -8.26
CA GLU A 29 -20.17 -3.83 -9.47
C GLU A 29 -20.99 -2.53 -9.40
N GLU A 30 -22.21 -2.57 -8.88
CA GLU A 30 -23.03 -1.37 -8.69
C GLU A 30 -22.38 -0.37 -7.73
N ARG A 31 -21.79 -0.86 -6.63
CA ARG A 31 -21.02 -0.03 -5.68
C ARG A 31 -19.78 0.58 -6.34
N ILE A 32 -19.07 -0.20 -7.16
CA ILE A 32 -17.93 0.29 -7.93
C ILE A 32 -18.36 1.38 -8.91
N ARG A 33 -19.42 1.16 -9.69
CA ARG A 33 -19.96 2.14 -10.64
C ARG A 33 -20.33 3.44 -9.92
N LYS A 34 -21.05 3.34 -8.80
CA LYS A 34 -21.43 4.51 -7.98
C LYS A 34 -20.19 5.26 -7.45
N ALA A 35 -19.20 4.54 -6.95
CA ALA A 35 -17.96 5.14 -6.46
C ALA A 35 -17.15 5.82 -7.57
N ALA A 36 -17.06 5.20 -8.76
CA ALA A 36 -16.38 5.75 -9.93
C ALA A 36 -17.09 6.99 -10.47
N MET A 37 -18.42 6.99 -10.53
CA MET A 37 -19.22 8.16 -10.91
C MET A 37 -19.05 9.31 -9.91
N GLN A 38 -18.99 9.01 -8.62
CA GLN A 38 -18.71 10.02 -7.59
C GLN A 38 -17.33 10.64 -7.75
N ALA A 39 -16.30 9.79 -7.95
CA ALA A 39 -14.92 10.23 -8.06
C ALA A 39 -14.65 11.05 -9.34
N ASN A 40 -15.38 10.81 -10.44
CA ASN A 40 -15.14 11.49 -11.72
C ASN A 40 -16.10 12.64 -12.04
N ILE A 41 -17.38 12.55 -11.64
CA ILE A 41 -18.43 13.50 -12.06
C ILE A 41 -19.07 14.20 -10.87
N TRP A 42 -19.60 13.44 -9.90
CA TRP A 42 -20.49 14.04 -8.90
C TRP A 42 -19.77 14.91 -7.87
N ASP A 43 -18.47 14.73 -7.66
CA ASP A 43 -17.65 15.58 -6.78
C ASP A 43 -17.01 16.75 -7.56
N SER A 44 -17.85 17.60 -8.15
CA SER A 44 -17.39 18.70 -9.00
C SER A 44 -16.43 19.64 -8.27
N THR A 45 -15.28 19.93 -8.88
CA THR A 45 -14.32 20.92 -8.38
C THR A 45 -13.85 21.84 -9.52
N LEU A 46 -13.54 23.09 -9.19
CA LEU A 46 -13.06 24.09 -10.15
C LEU A 46 -11.52 24.17 -10.23
N VAL A 47 -10.82 23.14 -9.74
CA VAL A 47 -9.36 23.12 -9.74
C VAL A 47 -8.86 22.96 -11.16
N SER A 48 -7.86 23.76 -11.52
CA SER A 48 -7.23 23.67 -12.83
C SER A 48 -6.38 22.39 -12.92
N LEU A 49 -6.68 21.53 -13.89
CA LEU A 49 -5.95 20.29 -14.12
C LEU A 49 -4.56 20.57 -14.73
N PRO A 50 -3.65 19.57 -14.67
CA PRO A 50 -2.37 19.63 -15.36
C PRO A 50 -2.53 19.95 -16.85
N LYS A 51 -1.58 20.71 -17.39
CA LYS A 51 -1.59 21.06 -18.81
C LYS A 51 -1.45 19.79 -19.64
N ARG A 52 -2.35 19.60 -20.61
CA ARG A 52 -2.23 18.52 -21.58
C ARG A 52 -0.93 18.68 -22.34
N ARG A 53 -0.16 17.59 -22.39
CA ARG A 53 1.05 17.48 -23.19
C ARG A 53 0.93 16.21 -23.99
N ASP A 54 1.00 16.35 -25.29
CA ASP A 54 1.08 15.23 -26.22
C ASP A 54 2.52 15.23 -26.78
N PRO A 55 3.30 14.15 -26.60
CA PRO A 55 4.65 14.07 -27.14
C PRO A 55 4.69 14.27 -28.66
N VAL A 56 3.63 13.86 -29.38
CA VAL A 56 3.55 13.99 -30.83
C VAL A 56 3.19 15.41 -31.24
N LEU A 57 2.25 16.05 -30.52
CA LEU A 57 1.75 17.39 -30.81
C LEU A 57 2.28 18.42 -29.80
N TRP A 58 3.59 18.41 -29.55
CA TRP A 58 4.23 19.22 -28.51
C TRP A 58 4.16 20.74 -28.76
N TRP A 59 3.98 21.15 -30.03
CA TRP A 59 3.89 22.56 -30.44
C TRP A 59 2.49 23.17 -30.26
N ILE A 60 1.46 22.36 -29.99
CA ILE A 60 0.09 22.84 -29.81
C ILE A 60 -0.15 23.26 -28.36
N THR A 61 -0.65 24.48 -28.15
CA THR A 61 -1.11 24.94 -26.84
C THR A 61 -2.57 24.53 -26.62
N TRP A 62 -2.76 23.50 -25.81
CA TRP A 62 -4.09 23.01 -25.42
C TRP A 62 -4.77 23.93 -24.40
N PRO A 63 -6.12 24.02 -24.41
CA PRO A 63 -6.86 24.73 -23.38
C PRO A 63 -6.64 24.07 -22.01
N ARG A 64 -6.77 24.86 -20.94
CA ARG A 64 -6.66 24.34 -19.58
C ARG A 64 -8.00 23.77 -19.14
N TYR A 65 -8.02 22.49 -18.84
CA TYR A 65 -9.20 21.82 -18.30
C TYR A 65 -9.31 22.07 -16.80
N HIS A 66 -10.55 22.14 -16.31
CA HIS A 66 -10.87 22.23 -14.89
C HIS A 66 -11.64 20.99 -14.49
N GLY A 67 -11.37 20.47 -13.29
CA GLY A 67 -12.02 19.28 -12.81
C GLY A 67 -11.33 18.70 -11.58
N ILE A 68 -11.63 17.43 -11.32
CA ILE A 68 -11.21 16.73 -10.09
C ILE A 68 -9.75 16.29 -10.20
N PRO A 69 -8.85 16.75 -9.31
CA PRO A 69 -7.46 16.31 -9.28
C PRO A 69 -7.35 14.80 -9.01
N VAL A 70 -6.32 14.15 -9.56
CA VAL A 70 -6.08 12.70 -9.46
C VAL A 70 -6.02 12.22 -8.01
N LEU A 71 -5.32 12.96 -7.14
CA LEU A 71 -5.26 12.68 -5.71
C LEU A 71 -6.66 12.61 -5.08
N LYS A 72 -7.53 13.57 -5.41
CA LYS A 72 -8.89 13.62 -4.87
C LYS A 72 -9.74 12.48 -5.41
N LYS A 73 -9.63 12.15 -6.71
CA LYS A 73 -10.31 10.98 -7.30
C LYS A 73 -9.95 9.70 -6.56
N SER A 74 -8.65 9.46 -6.37
CA SER A 74 -8.11 8.28 -5.70
C SER A 74 -8.56 8.19 -4.24
N ALA A 75 -8.58 9.33 -3.54
CA ALA A 75 -9.05 9.41 -2.16
C ALA A 75 -10.54 9.09 -2.02
N VAL A 76 -11.39 9.63 -2.91
CA VAL A 76 -12.83 9.34 -2.93
C VAL A 76 -13.10 7.86 -3.19
N LEU A 77 -12.36 7.23 -4.09
CA LEU A 77 -12.47 5.79 -4.34
C LEU A 77 -12.10 4.96 -3.11
N LEU A 78 -10.95 5.25 -2.48
CA LEU A 78 -10.53 4.54 -1.28
C LEU A 78 -11.51 4.73 -0.11
N ASP A 79 -12.02 5.95 0.08
CA ASP A 79 -13.03 6.22 1.11
C ASP A 79 -14.32 5.45 0.87
N ASN A 80 -14.80 5.40 -0.37
CA ASN A 80 -15.99 4.64 -0.73
C ASN A 80 -15.79 3.14 -0.52
N PHE A 81 -14.61 2.61 -0.86
CA PHE A 81 -14.29 1.20 -0.65
C PHE A 81 -14.17 0.87 0.84
N PHE A 82 -13.54 1.74 1.62
CA PHE A 82 -13.47 1.58 3.07
C PHE A 82 -14.86 1.65 3.71
N ARG A 83 -15.72 2.58 3.28
CA ARG A 83 -17.13 2.63 3.71
C ARG A 83 -17.89 1.36 3.33
N CYS A 84 -17.66 0.81 2.14
CA CYS A 84 -18.25 -0.47 1.76
C CYS A 84 -17.79 -1.59 2.71
N ALA A 85 -16.49 -1.65 3.03
CA ALA A 85 -15.96 -2.60 4.00
C ALA A 85 -16.64 -2.46 5.38
N LEU A 86 -16.86 -1.23 5.86
CA LEU A 86 -17.57 -0.98 7.11
C LEU A 86 -19.05 -1.40 7.05
N THR A 87 -19.74 -1.21 5.92
CA THR A 87 -21.14 -1.70 5.80
C THR A 87 -21.22 -3.22 5.79
N LEU A 88 -20.17 -3.90 5.35
CA LEU A 88 -20.08 -5.36 5.33
C LEU A 88 -19.52 -5.92 6.64
N ALA A 89 -18.95 -5.07 7.50
CA ALA A 89 -18.43 -5.43 8.81
C ALA A 89 -19.49 -5.95 9.78
N ASP A 90 -20.79 -5.80 9.49
CA ASP A 90 -21.85 -6.40 10.32
C ASP A 90 -21.77 -7.93 10.35
N ASN A 91 -21.29 -8.54 9.27
CA ASN A 91 -21.03 -9.98 9.22
C ASN A 91 -19.72 -10.37 9.93
N TYR A 92 -18.86 -9.40 10.28
CA TYR A 92 -17.50 -9.61 10.76
C TYR A 92 -17.18 -8.73 11.98
N PRO A 93 -17.41 -9.21 13.22
CA PRO A 93 -17.26 -8.39 14.42
C PRO A 93 -15.83 -7.86 14.62
N GLU A 94 -14.79 -8.56 14.16
CA GLU A 94 -13.40 -8.12 14.33
C GLU A 94 -13.04 -6.86 13.54
N VAL A 95 -13.76 -6.61 12.45
CA VAL A 95 -13.58 -5.39 11.65
C VAL A 95 -14.09 -4.18 12.43
N LYS A 96 -15.06 -4.36 13.34
CA LYS A 96 -15.61 -3.30 14.19
C LYS A 96 -14.61 -2.79 15.23
N ASP A 97 -13.64 -3.63 15.60
CA ASP A 97 -12.59 -3.28 16.54
C ASP A 97 -11.44 -2.50 15.88
N LEU A 98 -11.43 -2.40 14.55
CA LEU A 98 -10.43 -1.63 13.82
C LEU A 98 -10.66 -0.12 14.06
N ARG A 99 -9.55 0.60 14.26
CA ARG A 99 -9.52 2.06 14.31
C ARG A 99 -8.78 2.58 13.09
N TYR A 100 -9.10 3.78 12.66
CA TYR A 100 -8.36 4.43 11.58
C TYR A 100 -7.96 5.85 11.97
N THR A 101 -6.77 6.25 11.54
CA THR A 101 -6.26 7.63 11.65
C THR A 101 -6.01 8.15 10.25
N ARG A 102 -6.34 9.42 9.99
CA ARG A 102 -6.12 10.04 8.68
C ARG A 102 -4.88 10.92 8.69
N ASP A 103 -4.17 10.94 7.56
CA ASP A 103 -3.05 11.84 7.27
C ASP A 103 -1.95 11.90 8.35
N ALA A 104 -1.79 10.81 9.11
CA ALA A 104 -0.78 10.73 10.16
C ALA A 104 0.59 10.46 9.54
N LEU A 105 1.59 11.22 10.01
CA LEU A 105 2.98 11.04 9.62
C LEU A 105 3.54 9.77 10.25
N MET A 106 4.30 9.02 9.45
CA MET A 106 5.08 7.89 9.91
C MET A 106 6.54 8.06 9.44
N LYS A 107 7.47 7.88 10.37
CA LYS A 107 8.90 8.08 10.12
C LYS A 107 9.69 6.98 10.81
N ALA A 108 10.56 6.32 10.06
CA ALA A 108 11.37 5.21 10.54
C ALA A 108 12.82 5.38 10.10
N PHE A 109 13.75 5.03 10.98
CA PHE A 109 15.17 4.95 10.67
C PHE A 109 15.66 3.52 10.74
N ILE A 110 16.55 3.14 9.81
CA ILE A 110 17.24 1.85 9.84
C ILE A 110 18.63 1.98 9.24
N VAL A 111 19.59 1.30 9.86
CA VAL A 111 20.96 1.25 9.37
C VAL A 111 21.09 0.12 8.35
N LYS A 112 21.68 0.43 7.20
CA LYS A 112 21.97 -0.52 6.14
C LYS A 112 23.47 -0.61 5.86
N GLY A 113 23.98 -1.83 5.72
CA GLY A 113 25.41 -2.08 5.45
C GLY A 113 26.36 -1.63 6.55
N GLY A 114 25.87 -1.32 7.75
CA GLY A 114 26.68 -0.82 8.88
C GLY A 114 27.12 0.63 8.78
N GLU A 115 26.92 1.30 7.63
CA GLU A 115 27.47 2.65 7.38
C GLU A 115 26.39 3.67 6.99
N SER A 116 25.34 3.25 6.27
CA SER A 116 24.32 4.17 5.74
C SER A 116 23.04 4.15 6.57
N LEU A 117 22.62 5.33 7.06
CA LEU A 117 21.34 5.49 7.75
C LEU A 117 20.24 5.81 6.73
N LEU A 118 19.24 4.94 6.62
CA LEU A 118 18.08 5.16 5.75
C LEU A 118 16.92 5.73 6.56
N CYS A 119 16.33 6.81 6.05
CA CYS A 119 15.12 7.41 6.60
C CYS A 119 13.93 7.13 5.67
N PHE A 120 12.90 6.49 6.20
CA PHE A 120 11.63 6.30 5.52
C PHE A 120 10.59 7.22 6.13
N LYS A 121 10.16 8.22 5.37
CA LYS A 121 9.13 9.20 5.78
C LYS A 121 7.92 9.08 4.87
N GLN A 122 6.75 8.85 5.46
CA GLN A 122 5.52 8.73 4.71
C GLN A 122 4.32 9.35 5.43
N GLN A 123 3.36 9.82 4.64
CA GLN A 123 2.09 10.33 5.14
C GLN A 123 0.96 9.68 4.32
N PRO A 124 0.54 8.47 4.69
CA PRO A 124 -0.58 7.82 4.03
C PRO A 124 -1.90 8.52 4.34
N MET A 125 -2.87 8.38 3.43
CA MET A 125 -4.20 8.98 3.57
C MET A 125 -4.94 8.43 4.80
N MET A 126 -4.84 7.12 5.02
CA MET A 126 -5.50 6.45 6.13
C MET A 126 -4.65 5.28 6.63
N ILE A 127 -4.56 5.15 7.95
CA ILE A 127 -3.85 4.06 8.62
C ILE A 127 -4.87 3.34 9.46
N VAL A 128 -5.08 2.06 9.17
CA VAL A 128 -5.97 1.18 9.92
C VAL A 128 -5.14 0.44 10.95
N THR A 129 -5.47 0.61 12.22
CA THR A 129 -4.83 -0.04 13.36
C THR A 129 -5.77 -1.04 14.01
N GLY A 130 -5.24 -2.19 14.41
CA GLY A 130 -6.00 -3.27 15.05
C GLY A 130 -5.54 -3.53 16.49
N PRO A 131 -6.39 -4.17 17.31
CA PRO A 131 -6.03 -4.54 18.68
C PRO A 131 -5.01 -5.70 18.71
N ARG A 132 -5.01 -6.54 17.67
CA ARG A 132 -4.12 -7.67 17.51
C ARG A 132 -3.26 -7.49 16.26
N PRO A 133 -1.99 -7.94 16.28
CA PRO A 133 -1.17 -7.99 15.09
C PRO A 133 -1.70 -9.04 14.10
N LEU A 134 -1.39 -8.85 12.83
CA LEU A 134 -1.68 -9.83 11.78
C LEU A 134 -0.81 -11.07 11.97
N GLU A 135 -1.39 -12.25 11.75
CA GLU A 135 -0.65 -13.51 11.82
C GLU A 135 0.36 -13.62 10.67
N PRO A 136 1.53 -14.24 10.91
CA PRO A 136 2.54 -14.44 9.88
C PRO A 136 2.01 -15.36 8.77
N VAL A 137 2.24 -14.96 7.52
CA VAL A 137 1.84 -15.73 6.33
C VAL A 137 2.75 -16.94 6.15
N LEU A 138 4.04 -16.79 6.44
CA LEU A 138 5.02 -17.88 6.41
C LEU A 138 5.28 -18.46 7.79
N SER A 139 5.36 -19.79 7.86
CA SER A 139 5.82 -20.51 9.04
C SER A 139 7.29 -20.20 9.33
N LYS A 140 7.72 -20.41 10.58
CA LYS A 140 9.10 -20.16 11.02
C LYS A 140 10.14 -20.95 10.20
N GLU A 141 9.83 -22.18 9.82
CA GLU A 141 10.71 -23.02 8.99
C GLU A 141 10.87 -22.43 7.59
N ALA A 142 9.76 -22.02 6.96
CA ALA A 142 9.80 -21.40 5.64
C ALA A 142 10.56 -20.06 5.64
N VAL A 143 10.52 -19.32 6.76
CA VAL A 143 11.34 -18.11 6.95
C VAL A 143 12.82 -18.45 6.99
N LEU A 144 13.23 -19.54 7.64
CA LEU A 144 14.65 -19.96 7.65
C LEU A 144 15.15 -20.35 6.26
N ASN A 145 14.30 -20.98 5.44
CA ASN A 145 14.65 -21.36 4.07
C ASN A 145 14.91 -20.16 3.15
N THR A 146 14.40 -18.96 3.49
CA THR A 146 14.69 -17.74 2.70
C THR A 146 16.17 -17.35 2.67
N ARG A 147 16.99 -17.93 3.57
CA ARG A 147 18.45 -17.78 3.56
C ARG A 147 19.07 -18.25 2.25
N GLU A 148 18.51 -19.31 1.67
CA GLU A 148 19.04 -19.94 0.46
C GLU A 148 18.63 -19.22 -0.83
N GLU A 149 17.57 -18.41 -0.78
CA GLU A 149 17.04 -17.70 -1.96
C GLU A 149 17.88 -16.43 -2.22
N PRO A 150 18.72 -16.35 -3.27
CA PRO A 150 19.55 -15.18 -3.53
C PRO A 150 18.70 -13.97 -3.97
N LEU A 151 19.15 -12.75 -3.64
CA LEU A 151 18.53 -11.54 -4.18
C LEU A 151 19.01 -11.31 -5.62
N VAL A 152 18.11 -10.88 -6.50
CA VAL A 152 18.41 -10.63 -7.91
C VAL A 152 19.39 -9.47 -8.05
N SER A 153 20.63 -9.70 -8.48
CA SER A 153 21.61 -8.62 -8.64
C SER A 153 21.13 -7.52 -9.59
N ILE A 154 21.38 -6.26 -9.21
CA ILE A 154 21.06 -5.06 -10.01
C ILE A 154 22.32 -4.36 -10.57
N HIS A 155 23.48 -5.00 -10.46
CA HIS A 155 24.75 -4.44 -10.95
C HIS A 155 24.65 -4.12 -12.46
N PRO A 156 25.05 -2.92 -12.93
CA PRO A 156 25.90 -1.90 -12.30
C PRO A 156 25.19 -0.83 -11.46
N VAL A 157 23.86 -0.84 -11.39
CA VAL A 157 23.10 0.23 -10.72
C VAL A 157 23.23 0.10 -9.20
N GLY A 158 23.47 1.24 -8.53
CA GLY A 158 23.51 1.31 -7.07
C GLY A 158 22.10 1.22 -6.46
N GLU A 159 21.99 0.56 -5.31
CA GLU A 159 20.70 0.35 -4.63
C GLU A 159 20.05 1.63 -4.07
N LEU A 160 20.88 2.67 -3.86
CA LEU A 160 20.49 3.94 -3.26
C LEU A 160 20.38 5.09 -4.27
N ILE A 161 20.41 4.79 -5.58
CA ILE A 161 20.56 5.81 -6.63
C ILE A 161 19.47 6.88 -6.64
N ASP A 162 18.23 6.50 -6.29
CA ASP A 162 17.07 7.41 -6.30
C ASP A 162 16.77 8.03 -4.93
N PHE A 163 17.60 7.78 -3.91
CA PHE A 163 17.42 8.40 -2.59
C PHE A 163 18.01 9.80 -2.56
N THR A 164 17.28 10.71 -1.90
CA THR A 164 17.82 12.03 -1.56
C THR A 164 18.82 11.90 -0.43
N GLU A 165 20.05 12.35 -0.65
CA GLU A 165 21.06 12.46 0.39
C GLU A 165 20.85 13.74 1.20
N GLU A 166 20.67 13.59 2.52
CA GLU A 166 20.49 14.71 3.46
C GLU A 166 21.52 14.60 4.59
N ASN A 167 22.22 15.70 4.86
CA ASN A 167 23.22 15.77 5.94
C ASN A 167 22.68 16.31 7.26
N ILE A 168 21.53 17.01 7.22
CA ILE A 168 20.91 17.63 8.40
C ILE A 168 19.59 16.92 8.63
N PHE A 169 19.56 16.05 9.64
CA PHE A 169 18.38 15.29 9.97
C PHE A 169 18.22 15.11 11.47
N GLU A 170 16.98 15.06 11.92
CA GLU A 170 16.61 14.73 13.28
C GLU A 170 16.21 13.24 13.35
N ILE A 171 16.94 12.47 14.18
CA ILE A 171 16.69 11.05 14.38
C ILE A 171 15.56 10.89 15.39
N GLU A 172 14.33 10.92 14.89
CA GLU A 172 13.13 10.66 15.67
C GLU A 172 12.21 9.71 14.91
N ASN A 173 11.90 8.57 15.53
CA ASN A 173 10.91 7.62 15.01
C ASN A 173 9.51 8.13 15.35
N ILE A 174 8.69 8.37 14.33
CA ILE A 174 7.33 8.92 14.50
C ILE A 174 6.33 7.81 14.27
N TRP A 175 5.60 7.47 15.33
CA TRP A 175 4.47 6.55 15.27
C TRP A 175 3.20 7.28 14.81
N PRO A 176 2.40 6.70 13.90
CA PRO A 176 1.13 7.30 13.51
C PRO A 176 0.06 7.21 14.62
N GLY A 177 -0.34 8.36 15.16
CA GLY A 177 -1.52 8.51 16.03
C GLY A 177 -1.22 8.77 17.50
N VAL A 178 -2.21 9.31 18.21
CA VAL A 178 -2.18 9.54 19.67
C VAL A 178 -2.57 8.24 20.35
N ALA A 179 -1.61 7.58 20.99
CA ALA A 179 -1.80 6.29 21.62
C ALA A 179 -2.93 6.28 22.66
N PRO A 180 -3.90 5.35 22.55
CA PRO A 180 -4.22 4.49 23.65
C PRO A 180 -3.36 3.23 23.57
N SER A 181 -2.93 2.72 24.71
CA SER A 181 -2.15 1.48 24.86
C SER A 181 -2.83 0.22 24.28
N SER A 182 -4.07 0.34 23.80
CA SER A 182 -4.93 -0.78 23.39
C SER A 182 -4.80 -1.21 21.92
N PHE A 183 -4.22 -0.40 21.02
CA PHE A 183 -4.15 -0.71 19.58
C PHE A 183 -2.70 -0.59 19.06
N PRO A 184 -1.86 -1.60 19.29
CA PRO A 184 -0.41 -1.48 19.06
C PRO A 184 0.02 -1.74 17.62
N SER A 185 -0.81 -2.35 16.76
CA SER A 185 -0.38 -2.86 15.46
C SER A 185 -1.05 -2.13 14.28
N ILE A 186 -0.24 -1.77 13.29
CA ILE A 186 -0.73 -1.31 11.98
C ILE A 186 -1.22 -2.54 11.21
N HIS A 187 -2.50 -2.53 10.82
CA HIS A 187 -3.11 -3.60 10.05
C HIS A 187 -2.94 -3.35 8.56
N THR A 188 -3.54 -2.26 8.06
CA THR A 188 -3.50 -1.89 6.64
C THR A 188 -3.29 -0.39 6.49
N ILE A 189 -2.41 0.00 5.58
CA ILE A 189 -2.23 1.40 5.17
C ILE A 189 -2.89 1.63 3.83
N LEU A 190 -3.70 2.68 3.74
CA LEU A 190 -4.29 3.17 2.49
C LEU A 190 -3.52 4.41 2.04
N THR A 191 -2.88 4.32 0.88
CA THR A 191 -2.07 5.41 0.30
C THR A 191 -2.67 5.87 -1.03
N VAL A 192 -2.71 7.18 -1.24
CA VAL A 192 -2.99 7.76 -2.56
C VAL A 192 -1.70 8.26 -3.18
N LYS A 193 -1.57 8.10 -4.49
CA LYS A 193 -0.47 8.67 -5.26
C LYS A 193 -1.00 9.57 -6.36
N ASP A 194 -0.28 10.67 -6.56
CA ASP A 194 -0.55 11.55 -7.69
C ASP A 194 0.08 10.97 -8.96
N LYS A 195 -0.44 11.41 -10.11
CA LYS A 195 0.08 11.04 -11.41
C LYS A 195 0.71 12.25 -12.05
N ASP A 196 2.04 12.28 -12.11
CA ASP A 196 2.72 13.30 -12.91
C ASP A 196 2.50 12.99 -14.39
N TYR A 197 1.82 13.89 -15.10
CA TYR A 197 1.57 13.74 -16.53
C TYR A 197 2.80 14.03 -17.38
N ARG A 198 3.82 14.69 -16.83
CA ARG A 198 5.07 14.96 -17.54
C ARG A 198 6.01 13.76 -17.49
N TYR A 199 6.16 13.18 -16.30
CA TYR A 199 7.01 12.03 -16.04
C TYR A 199 6.20 10.99 -15.24
N PRO A 200 5.27 10.28 -15.90
CA PRO A 200 4.42 9.32 -15.22
C PRO A 200 5.27 8.19 -14.67
N TRP A 201 5.00 7.82 -13.43
CA TRP A 201 5.62 6.68 -12.79
C TRP A 201 5.22 5.41 -13.56
N THR A 202 6.19 4.53 -13.78
CA THR A 202 5.94 3.20 -14.32
C THR A 202 5.16 2.35 -13.32
N SER A 203 4.40 1.36 -13.79
CA SER A 203 3.67 0.44 -12.90
C SER A 203 4.60 -0.24 -11.87
N LYS A 204 5.86 -0.51 -12.26
CA LYS A 204 6.87 -1.11 -11.38
C LYS A 204 7.35 -0.15 -10.29
N GLU A 205 7.59 1.12 -10.63
CA GLU A 205 7.94 2.16 -9.65
C GLU A 205 6.80 2.40 -8.66
N MET A 206 5.55 2.42 -9.14
CA MET A 206 4.36 2.53 -8.30
C MET A 206 4.26 1.37 -7.31
N THR A 207 4.42 0.14 -7.79
CA THR A 207 4.47 -1.05 -6.93
C THR A 207 5.63 -0.96 -5.95
N GLY A 208 6.82 -0.53 -6.40
CA GLY A 208 8.00 -0.34 -5.55
C GLY A 208 7.76 0.65 -4.42
N ASN A 209 7.11 1.78 -4.70
CA ASN A 209 6.73 2.75 -3.68
C ASN A 209 5.78 2.15 -2.65
N ALA A 210 4.76 1.40 -3.09
CA ALA A 210 3.83 0.77 -2.17
C ALA A 210 4.49 -0.32 -1.32
N ILE A 211 5.50 -1.04 -1.84
CA ILE A 211 6.32 -1.99 -1.06
C ILE A 211 7.08 -1.24 0.03
N LEU A 212 7.73 -0.12 -0.31
CA LEU A 212 8.44 0.71 0.67
C LEU A 212 7.48 1.26 1.73
N SER A 213 6.25 1.58 1.35
CA SER A 213 5.23 2.01 2.32
C SER A 213 4.84 0.92 3.30
N CYS A 214 4.63 -0.28 2.79
CA CYS A 214 4.32 -1.43 3.62
C CYS A 214 5.49 -1.80 4.55
N PHE A 215 6.73 -1.72 4.05
CA PHE A 215 7.94 -1.92 4.84
C PHE A 215 8.07 -0.89 5.96
N THR A 216 7.83 0.39 5.67
CA THR A 216 7.88 1.48 6.67
C THR A 216 6.91 1.21 7.83
N ALA A 217 5.70 0.75 7.51
CA ALA A 217 4.69 0.34 8.49
C ALA A 217 5.17 -0.79 9.42
N ALA A 218 5.72 -1.83 8.81
CA ALA A 218 6.18 -3.02 9.52
C ALA A 218 7.38 -2.68 10.39
N LEU A 219 8.30 -1.85 9.89
CA LEU A 219 9.48 -1.39 10.61
C LEU A 219 9.11 -0.55 11.83
N ILE A 220 8.20 0.41 11.68
CA ILE A 220 7.72 1.23 12.80
C ILE A 220 7.03 0.37 13.86
N SER A 221 6.24 -0.63 13.43
CA SER A 221 5.64 -1.65 14.30
C SER A 221 6.71 -2.48 15.03
N ALA A 222 7.80 -2.84 14.36
CA ALA A 222 8.92 -3.57 14.96
C ALA A 222 9.66 -2.73 16.00
N ILE A 223 9.99 -1.47 15.67
CA ILE A 223 10.68 -0.56 16.58
C ILE A 223 9.82 -0.33 17.84
N ARG A 224 8.51 -0.20 17.69
CA ARG A 224 7.60 -0.05 18.84
C ARG A 224 7.55 -1.29 19.73
N GLN A 225 7.59 -2.49 19.14
CA GLN A 225 7.45 -3.75 19.88
C GLN A 225 8.77 -4.26 20.47
N TYR A 226 9.88 -4.10 19.73
CA TYR A 226 11.18 -4.69 20.03
C TYR A 226 12.26 -3.64 20.34
N GLY A 227 11.95 -2.35 20.25
CA GLY A 227 12.93 -1.26 20.43
C GLY A 227 13.99 -1.28 19.32
N ASP A 228 15.23 -1.01 19.70
CA ASP A 228 16.38 -0.96 18.78
C ASP A 228 16.96 -2.36 18.46
N TYR A 229 16.14 -3.41 18.58
CA TYR A 229 16.58 -4.77 18.30
C TYR A 229 16.96 -4.95 16.82
N CYS A 230 18.20 -5.34 16.59
CA CYS A 230 18.75 -5.66 15.27
C CYS A 230 18.96 -7.18 15.16
N GLY A 231 18.13 -7.85 14.35
CA GLY A 231 18.23 -9.29 14.17
C GLY A 231 16.97 -9.92 13.60
N VAL A 232 16.90 -11.25 13.71
CA VAL A 232 15.72 -12.04 13.33
C VAL A 232 14.67 -11.92 14.41
N LEU A 233 13.47 -11.48 14.03
CA LEU A 233 12.36 -11.27 14.96
C LEU A 233 11.77 -12.61 15.42
N GLU A 234 11.51 -12.74 16.73
CA GLU A 234 10.87 -13.95 17.29
C GLU A 234 9.45 -14.15 16.76
N ARG A 235 8.72 -13.05 16.57
CA ARG A 235 7.40 -13.00 15.93
C ARG A 235 7.49 -12.06 14.74
N PRO A 236 7.36 -12.57 13.50
CA PRO A 236 7.33 -11.72 12.33
C PRO A 236 6.17 -10.75 12.39
N ILE A 237 6.39 -9.54 11.86
CA ILE A 237 5.36 -8.51 11.79
C ILE A 237 4.83 -8.46 10.37
N VAL A 238 3.52 -8.63 10.23
CA VAL A 238 2.82 -8.48 8.95
C VAL A 238 2.13 -7.14 8.91
N SER A 239 2.35 -6.40 7.83
CA SER A 239 1.61 -5.20 7.51
C SER A 239 1.11 -5.29 6.07
N GLN A 240 0.02 -4.59 5.79
CA GLN A 240 -0.57 -4.53 4.47
C GLN A 240 -0.58 -3.09 3.96
N CYS A 241 -0.48 -2.93 2.64
CA CYS A 241 -0.61 -1.65 1.98
C CYS A 241 -1.53 -1.78 0.76
N ILE A 242 -2.45 -0.84 0.64
CA ILE A 242 -3.29 -0.65 -0.54
C ILE A 242 -2.98 0.75 -1.07
N GLN A 243 -2.43 0.81 -2.27
CA GLN A 243 -2.16 2.07 -2.94
C GLN A 243 -3.14 2.27 -4.08
N CYS A 244 -3.66 3.48 -4.22
CA CYS A 244 -4.50 3.88 -5.34
C CYS A 244 -3.87 5.05 -6.09
N CYS A 245 -3.80 4.91 -7.42
CA CYS A 245 -3.42 5.98 -8.33
C CYS A 245 -4.47 6.05 -9.44
N GLU A 246 -5.30 7.08 -9.40
CA GLU A 246 -6.44 7.30 -10.30
C GLU A 246 -7.49 6.18 -10.22
N ASN A 247 -7.32 5.11 -11.00
CA ASN A 247 -8.19 3.93 -11.08
C ASN A 247 -7.43 2.60 -10.87
N LYS A 248 -6.11 2.67 -10.68
CA LYS A 248 -5.23 1.52 -10.53
C LYS A 248 -4.91 1.28 -9.07
N PHE A 249 -5.00 0.02 -8.66
CA PHE A 249 -4.76 -0.42 -7.31
C PHE A 249 -3.54 -1.34 -7.25
N ASP A 250 -2.68 -1.08 -6.26
CA ASP A 250 -1.60 -1.98 -5.88
C ASP A 250 -1.92 -2.57 -4.50
N PHE A 251 -1.92 -3.89 -4.41
CA PHE A 251 -2.18 -4.64 -3.20
C PHE A 251 -0.92 -5.32 -2.72
N ILE A 252 -0.51 -5.03 -1.49
CA ILE A 252 0.77 -5.51 -0.95
C ILE A 252 0.58 -6.03 0.46
N THR A 253 1.17 -7.20 0.71
CA THR A 253 1.35 -7.74 2.06
C THR A 253 2.83 -7.94 2.30
N PHE A 254 3.36 -7.31 3.33
CA PHE A 254 4.77 -7.39 3.70
C PHE A 254 4.91 -8.10 5.03
N GLN A 255 5.77 -9.11 5.09
CA GLN A 255 6.15 -9.79 6.31
C GLN A 255 7.61 -9.47 6.64
N LEU A 256 7.78 -8.73 7.73
CA LEU A 256 9.08 -8.39 8.30
C LEU A 256 9.54 -9.52 9.22
N ASN A 257 10.59 -10.21 8.80
CA ASN A 257 11.22 -11.31 9.53
C ASN A 257 12.51 -10.88 10.21
N THR A 258 13.25 -9.94 9.62
CA THR A 258 14.52 -9.43 10.14
C THR A 258 14.60 -7.91 10.03
N THR A 259 15.18 -7.28 11.03
CA THR A 259 15.60 -5.87 11.02
C THR A 259 17.08 -5.72 10.67
N ASP A 260 17.84 -6.82 10.62
CA ASP A 260 19.23 -6.80 10.17
C ASP A 260 19.29 -6.70 8.64
N LEU A 261 19.63 -5.51 8.16
CA LEU A 261 19.88 -5.19 6.75
C LEU A 261 21.38 -5.03 6.44
N ALA A 262 22.27 -5.36 7.38
CA ALA A 262 23.71 -5.19 7.18
C ALA A 262 24.30 -6.29 6.29
N LYS A 263 23.75 -7.50 6.33
CA LYS A 263 24.23 -8.66 5.58
C LYS A 263 23.20 -9.09 4.53
N SER A 264 23.66 -9.28 3.28
CA SER A 264 22.89 -9.99 2.24
C SER A 264 22.68 -11.47 2.57
N ASP A 265 23.55 -12.00 3.43
CA ASP A 265 23.61 -13.39 3.85
C ASP A 265 22.88 -13.54 5.18
N GLY A 266 21.64 -14.00 5.12
CA GLY A 266 20.77 -14.09 6.29
C GLY A 266 19.32 -14.40 5.93
N VAL A 267 18.49 -14.46 6.97
CA VAL A 267 17.03 -14.57 6.80
C VAL A 267 16.54 -13.34 6.04
N LYS A 268 15.64 -13.52 5.08
CA LYS A 268 15.11 -12.43 4.27
C LYS A 268 13.68 -12.11 4.66
N ASN A 269 13.31 -10.87 4.42
CA ASN A 269 11.93 -10.43 4.49
C ASN A 269 11.17 -10.98 3.27
N VAL A 270 9.85 -11.04 3.35
CA VAL A 270 9.03 -11.54 2.24
C VAL A 270 7.93 -10.55 1.93
N VAL A 271 7.74 -10.30 0.64
CA VAL A 271 6.67 -9.43 0.16
C VAL A 271 5.84 -10.13 -0.90
N TRP A 272 4.52 -10.11 -0.70
CA TRP A 272 3.53 -10.49 -1.69
C TRP A 272 2.99 -9.22 -2.31
N TYR A 273 3.09 -9.10 -3.63
CA TYR A 273 2.66 -7.91 -4.35
C TYR A 273 1.81 -8.28 -5.56
N ASP A 274 0.74 -7.52 -5.73
CA ASP A 274 -0.21 -7.62 -6.83
C ASP A 274 -0.52 -6.18 -7.28
N GLY A 275 0.28 -5.70 -8.23
CA GLY A 275 0.24 -4.33 -8.73
C GLY A 275 -0.47 -4.19 -10.07
N ASP A 276 -0.80 -2.95 -10.43
CA ASP A 276 -1.43 -2.56 -11.69
C ASP A 276 -2.83 -3.17 -11.91
N ASN A 277 -3.60 -3.32 -10.83
CA ASN A 277 -4.98 -3.79 -10.92
C ASN A 277 -5.91 -2.64 -11.31
N GLU A 278 -6.36 -2.62 -12.55
CA GLU A 278 -7.32 -1.63 -13.05
C GLU A 278 -8.75 -1.94 -12.56
N LEU A 279 -9.40 -0.94 -11.96
CA LEU A 279 -10.76 -1.05 -11.43
C LEU A 279 -11.84 -0.91 -12.52
N TYR A 280 -11.65 0.03 -13.43
CA TYR A 280 -12.51 0.30 -14.58
C TYR A 280 -11.66 0.98 -15.65
N LYS A 281 -12.05 0.86 -16.91
CA LYS A 281 -11.34 1.49 -18.02
C LYS A 281 -11.45 3.01 -17.92
N THR A 282 -10.32 3.69 -17.85
CA THR A 282 -10.30 5.16 -17.80
C THR A 282 -10.15 5.78 -19.17
N LEU A 283 -10.90 6.86 -19.37
CA LEU A 283 -10.67 7.80 -20.45
C LEU A 283 -9.66 8.87 -19.99
N PRO A 284 -8.91 9.47 -20.91
CA PRO A 284 -8.08 10.61 -20.58
C PRO A 284 -8.87 11.74 -19.93
N TYR A 285 -8.26 12.50 -19.03
CA TYR A 285 -8.95 13.54 -18.26
C TYR A 285 -9.53 14.69 -19.09
N TRP A 286 -9.15 14.83 -20.36
CA TRP A 286 -9.69 15.81 -21.29
C TRP A 286 -10.93 15.33 -22.04
N GLU A 287 -11.31 14.06 -21.88
CA GLU A 287 -12.55 13.49 -22.41
C GLU A 287 -13.62 13.48 -21.33
N GLN A 288 -14.87 13.66 -21.75
CA GLN A 288 -15.99 13.66 -20.81
C GLN A 288 -16.27 12.23 -20.35
N PHE A 289 -16.15 12.01 -19.05
CA PHE A 289 -16.60 10.78 -18.42
C PHE A 289 -18.13 10.80 -18.38
N VAL A 290 -18.79 9.86 -19.08
CA VAL A 290 -20.26 9.76 -19.14
C VAL A 290 -20.74 8.54 -18.38
N GLU A 291 -20.14 7.38 -18.66
CA GLU A 291 -20.44 6.10 -18.03
C GLU A 291 -19.17 5.33 -17.69
N VAL A 292 -19.30 4.36 -16.78
CA VAL A 292 -18.20 3.50 -16.36
C VAL A 292 -18.20 2.24 -17.24
N GLU A 293 -17.27 2.18 -18.19
CA GLU A 293 -17.03 0.99 -19.01
C GLU A 293 -16.21 -0.06 -18.25
N GLU A 294 -16.55 -1.34 -18.44
CA GLU A 294 -15.74 -2.50 -18.03
C GLU A 294 -15.26 -2.48 -16.56
N THR A 295 -16.15 -2.80 -15.63
CA THR A 295 -15.81 -2.84 -14.19
C THR A 295 -15.19 -4.17 -13.77
N ASN A 296 -14.09 -4.11 -13.03
CA ASN A 296 -13.40 -5.27 -12.47
C ASN A 296 -13.75 -5.47 -10.99
N ALA A 297 -14.73 -6.32 -10.70
CA ALA A 297 -15.16 -6.64 -9.34
C ALA A 297 -14.06 -7.30 -8.47
N ASN A 298 -13.04 -7.91 -9.09
CA ASN A 298 -11.97 -8.57 -8.34
C ASN A 298 -11.12 -7.58 -7.56
N VAL A 299 -11.00 -6.32 -7.99
CA VAL A 299 -10.25 -5.28 -7.27
C VAL A 299 -10.90 -5.00 -5.91
N LEU A 300 -12.23 -4.83 -5.89
CA LEU A 300 -12.96 -4.62 -4.64
C LEU A 300 -12.93 -5.88 -3.75
N ARG A 301 -12.98 -7.08 -4.33
CA ARG A 301 -12.80 -8.33 -3.57
C ARG A 301 -11.44 -8.41 -2.89
N LYS A 302 -10.35 -8.09 -3.61
CA LYS A 302 -8.99 -8.04 -3.04
C LYS A 302 -8.90 -7.01 -1.90
N PHE A 303 -9.50 -5.84 -2.10
CA PHE A 303 -9.57 -4.79 -1.08
C PHE A 303 -10.27 -5.28 0.20
N LEU A 304 -11.46 -5.87 0.06
CA LEU A 304 -12.22 -6.42 1.18
C LEU A 304 -11.48 -7.58 1.86
N ALA A 305 -10.92 -8.50 1.09
CA ALA A 305 -10.16 -9.63 1.62
C ALA A 305 -8.94 -9.19 2.45
N MET A 306 -8.25 -8.12 2.05
CA MET A 306 -7.14 -7.57 2.83
C MET A 306 -7.62 -6.97 4.15
N LEU A 307 -8.68 -6.14 4.13
CA LEU A 307 -9.23 -5.57 5.35
C LEU A 307 -9.81 -6.61 6.31
N PHE A 308 -10.40 -7.69 5.78
CA PHE A 308 -10.97 -8.79 6.56
C PHE A 308 -9.95 -9.86 6.94
N ASN A 309 -8.67 -9.69 6.57
CA ASN A 309 -7.63 -10.68 6.87
C ASN A 309 -7.40 -10.89 8.38
N SER A 310 -7.85 -9.96 9.24
CA SER A 310 -7.93 -10.18 10.69
C SER A 310 -8.85 -11.35 11.07
N VAL A 311 -9.98 -11.48 10.38
CA VAL A 311 -11.11 -12.39 10.68
C VAL A 311 -10.77 -13.86 10.41
N ALA A 312 -10.00 -14.15 9.36
CA ALA A 312 -9.83 -15.51 8.83
C ALA A 312 -9.18 -16.50 9.81
N ASN A 313 -8.48 -16.00 10.83
CA ASN A 313 -7.72 -16.83 11.76
C ASN A 313 -8.53 -17.37 12.94
N ASN A 314 -9.84 -17.04 13.02
CA ASN A 314 -10.75 -17.57 14.03
C ASN A 314 -11.63 -18.73 13.53
N VAL A 315 -11.65 -19.02 12.23
CA VAL A 315 -12.42 -20.18 11.71
C VAL A 315 -11.71 -21.51 11.99
N ASP A 316 -10.40 -21.47 12.28
CA ASP A 316 -9.58 -22.63 12.65
C ASP A 316 -9.44 -22.81 14.18
N ARG A 317 -10.35 -22.23 15.00
CA ARG A 317 -10.44 -22.45 16.47
C ARG A 317 -11.71 -23.16 16.89
#